data_AF-A0A7S1ZEB1-F1
#
_entry.id   AF-A0A7S1ZEB1-F1
#
_cell.length_a   1.000
_cell.length_b   1.000
_cell.length_c   1.000
_cell.angle_alpha   90.00
_cell.angle_beta   90.00
_cell.angle_gamma   90.00
#
_symmetry.space_group_name_H-M   'P 1'
#
loop_
_entity.id
_entity.type
_entity.pdbx_description
1 polymer ?
#
loop_
_entity_poly.entity_id
_entity_poly.type
_entity_poly.pdbx_seq_one_letter_code
_entity_poly.pdbx_strand_id
1 'polypeptide(L)'
;MTNFKNRVLWDPQIDAVDELHPVSNLNDVNEVLEKTGGRFGVCTRFGIGYCRSKANLAVSAREQLSLCSIHEFGDGKAIIWGTEMEDWHDHLFPPGERQVRAKSHLFTATIVQTGPMTFDVEYILQLEVGGMIPTWITTPITIDTLERLFCHARTCFDTDQVTNIDGNSNSA
;
A
#
# COMPACT_ATOMS: atom_id res chain seq x y z
N MET A 1 2.23 5.64 -1.93
CA MET A 1 1.07 5.28 -1.08
C MET A 1 -0.05 6.32 -1.05
N THR A 2 0.17 7.55 -1.53
CA THR A 2 -0.66 8.72 -1.15
C THR A 2 -1.18 9.52 -2.33
N ASN A 3 -1.80 8.84 -3.29
CA ASN A 3 -2.58 9.54 -4.30
C ASN A 3 -3.88 8.77 -4.54
N PHE A 4 -4.98 9.30 -3.99
CA PHE A 4 -6.32 8.80 -4.25
C PHE A 4 -6.58 8.61 -5.74
N LYS A 5 -6.06 9.52 -6.58
CA LYS A 5 -6.21 9.47 -8.05
C LYS A 5 -5.60 8.22 -8.67
N ASN A 6 -4.53 7.66 -8.09
CA ASN A 6 -3.93 6.42 -8.59
C ASN A 6 -4.58 5.19 -7.97
N ARG A 7 -4.99 5.25 -6.69
CA ARG A 7 -5.60 4.11 -5.98
C ARG A 7 -6.89 3.66 -6.67
N VAL A 8 -7.73 4.61 -7.10
CA VAL A 8 -8.99 4.33 -7.81
C VAL A 8 -8.80 3.66 -9.18
N LEU A 9 -7.61 3.75 -9.79
CA LEU A 9 -7.35 3.15 -11.10
C LEU A 9 -7.28 1.63 -11.06
N TRP A 10 -6.94 1.05 -9.90
CA TRP A 10 -6.76 -0.39 -9.75
C TRP A 10 -7.59 -1.00 -8.63
N ASP A 11 -8.02 -0.21 -7.65
CA ASP A 11 -8.90 -0.63 -6.57
C ASP A 11 -10.32 -0.11 -6.83
N PRO A 12 -11.20 -0.85 -7.53
CA PRO A 12 -12.56 -0.39 -7.80
C PRO A 12 -13.40 -0.25 -6.53
N GLN A 13 -12.99 -0.95 -5.44
CA GLN A 13 -13.68 -0.93 -4.17
C GLN A 13 -13.27 0.26 -3.31
N ILE A 14 -12.24 1.04 -3.65
CA ILE A 14 -11.86 2.20 -2.86
C ILE A 14 -12.89 3.33 -2.99
N ASP A 15 -13.25 3.92 -1.86
CA ASP A 15 -14.08 5.12 -1.76
C ASP A 15 -13.27 6.34 -1.30
N ALA A 16 -12.38 6.16 -0.32
CA ALA A 16 -11.47 7.19 0.16
C ALA A 16 -10.10 6.60 0.53
N VAL A 17 -9.02 7.37 0.32
CA VAL A 17 -7.69 7.05 0.84
C VAL A 17 -6.94 8.32 1.17
N ASP A 18 -6.39 8.40 2.38
CA ASP A 18 -5.71 9.59 2.88
C ASP A 18 -4.47 9.20 3.69
N GLU A 19 -3.48 10.07 3.68
CA GLU A 19 -2.38 10.05 4.66
C GLU A 19 -2.69 11.09 5.72
N LEU A 20 -3.01 10.64 6.92
CA LEU A 20 -3.54 11.51 7.97
C LEU A 20 -2.45 12.11 8.83
N HIS A 21 -1.52 11.27 9.29
CA HIS A 21 -0.49 11.65 10.26
C HIS A 21 0.88 11.21 9.77
N PRO A 22 1.45 11.85 8.73
CA PRO A 22 2.80 11.56 8.28
C PRO A 22 3.82 12.05 9.31
N VAL A 23 4.85 11.23 9.57
CA VAL A 23 5.99 11.65 10.38
C VAL A 23 6.93 12.47 9.51
N SER A 24 7.07 13.76 9.81
CA SER A 24 7.88 14.70 9.04
C SER A 24 9.37 14.59 9.31
N ASN A 25 9.75 14.23 10.55
CA ASN A 25 11.14 13.98 10.93
C ASN A 25 11.37 12.49 11.17
N LEU A 26 12.00 11.83 10.20
CA LEU A 26 12.33 10.40 10.29
C LEU A 26 13.66 10.14 11.00
N ASN A 27 14.39 11.17 11.44
CA ASN A 27 15.67 10.98 12.13
C ASN A 27 15.48 10.18 13.42
N ASP A 28 14.51 10.57 14.25
CA ASP A 28 14.24 9.88 15.52
C ASP A 28 13.84 8.41 15.29
N VAL A 29 13.07 8.14 14.23
CA VAL A 29 12.69 6.78 13.83
C VAL A 29 13.93 6.00 13.43
N ASN A 30 14.76 6.56 12.56
CA ASN A 30 15.98 5.92 12.07
C ASN A 30 17.02 5.72 13.17
N GLU A 31 17.19 6.66 14.11
CA GLU A 31 18.06 6.50 15.28
C GLU A 31 17.66 5.31 16.16
N VAL A 32 16.35 5.07 16.32
CA VAL A 32 15.85 3.89 17.04
C VAL A 32 16.11 2.61 16.25
N LEU A 33 15.87 2.62 14.94
CA LEU A 33 16.14 1.47 14.08
C LEU A 33 17.64 1.13 14.01
N GLU A 34 18.52 2.12 13.98
CA GLU A 34 19.98 1.93 13.99
C GLU A 34 20.45 1.20 15.26
N LYS A 35 19.86 1.51 16.42
CA LYS A 35 20.16 0.81 17.69
C LYS A 35 19.84 -0.69 17.65
N THR A 36 19.06 -1.14 16.67
CA THR A 36 18.78 -2.57 16.43
C THR A 36 19.83 -3.28 15.56
N GLY A 37 20.94 -2.59 15.25
CA GLY A 37 22.02 -3.09 14.40
C GLY A 37 21.74 -2.92 12.90
N GLY A 38 20.95 -1.91 12.52
CA GLY A 38 20.67 -1.58 11.12
C GLY A 38 19.86 -2.63 10.34
N ARG A 39 19.24 -3.59 11.04
CA ARG A 39 18.61 -4.77 10.43
C ARG A 39 17.33 -4.48 9.66
N PHE A 40 16.73 -3.30 9.86
CA PHE A 40 15.43 -2.93 9.30
C PHE A 40 15.54 -1.90 8.17
N GLY A 41 16.74 -1.65 7.65
CA GLY A 41 16.96 -0.64 6.62
C GLY A 41 16.71 0.79 7.12
N VAL A 42 16.73 1.73 6.18
CA VAL A 42 16.44 3.15 6.42
C VAL A 42 14.97 3.39 6.17
N CYS A 43 14.26 3.89 7.18
CA CYS A 43 12.87 4.32 7.04
C CYS A 43 12.82 5.63 6.23
N THR A 44 12.14 5.58 5.08
CA THR A 44 11.98 6.73 4.16
C THR A 44 10.57 7.30 4.14
N ARG A 45 9.61 6.61 4.77
CA ARG A 45 8.27 7.12 5.05
C ARG A 45 7.68 6.38 6.23
N PHE A 46 6.99 7.09 7.11
CA PHE A 46 6.28 6.50 8.24
C PHE A 46 5.08 7.36 8.61
N GLY A 47 3.98 6.74 8.99
CA GLY A 47 2.80 7.48 9.43
C GLY A 47 1.53 6.66 9.41
N ILE A 48 0.42 7.37 9.58
CA ILE A 48 -0.91 6.77 9.65
C ILE A 48 -1.68 7.06 8.37
N GLY A 49 -2.16 6.00 7.73
CA GLY A 49 -3.04 6.05 6.57
C GLY A 49 -4.49 5.71 6.96
N TYR A 50 -5.42 6.28 6.21
CA TYR A 50 -6.84 5.94 6.25
C TYR A 50 -7.27 5.41 4.91
N CYS A 51 -8.10 4.37 4.91
CA CYS A 51 -8.84 3.97 3.73
C CYS A 51 -10.28 3.62 4.06
N ARG A 52 -11.17 3.86 3.09
CA ARG A 52 -12.56 3.44 3.13
C ARG A 52 -12.92 2.73 1.84
N SER A 53 -13.57 1.58 1.95
CA SER A 53 -14.14 0.86 0.82
C SER A 53 -15.60 1.25 0.58
N LYS A 54 -16.04 1.09 -0.66
CA LYS A 54 -17.44 1.20 -1.07
C LYS A 54 -18.25 0.05 -0.47
N ALA A 55 -19.50 0.34 -0.17
CA ALA A 55 -20.47 -0.73 0.03
C ALA A 55 -20.75 -1.45 -1.30
N ASN A 56 -20.97 -2.75 -1.24
CA ASN A 56 -21.47 -3.57 -2.34
C ASN A 56 -22.69 -4.39 -1.88
N LEU A 57 -23.23 -5.22 -2.77
CA LEU A 57 -24.48 -5.96 -2.51
C LEU A 57 -24.41 -6.86 -1.27
N ALA A 58 -23.23 -7.37 -0.90
CA ALA A 58 -23.05 -8.33 0.19
C ALA A 58 -22.30 -7.76 1.40
N VAL A 59 -21.59 -6.64 1.23
CA VAL A 59 -20.68 -6.09 2.25
C VAL A 59 -20.89 -4.58 2.31
N SER A 60 -21.29 -4.07 3.48
CA SER A 60 -21.33 -2.62 3.70
C SER A 60 -19.92 -2.02 3.63
N ALA A 61 -19.81 -0.69 3.55
CA ALA A 61 -18.52 -0.01 3.55
C ALA A 61 -17.66 -0.45 4.74
N ARG A 62 -16.36 -0.52 4.52
CA ARG A 62 -15.36 -0.76 5.57
C ARG A 62 -14.42 0.40 5.65
N GLU A 63 -13.92 0.66 6.84
CA GLU A 63 -12.84 1.61 7.03
C GLU A 63 -11.67 0.99 7.77
N GLN A 64 -10.49 1.52 7.52
CA GLN A 64 -9.24 1.09 8.14
C GLN A 64 -8.41 2.31 8.51
N LEU A 65 -7.69 2.19 9.61
CA LEU A 65 -6.68 3.12 10.06
C LEU A 65 -5.41 2.33 10.29
N SER A 66 -4.43 2.50 9.41
CA SER A 66 -3.24 1.66 9.39
C SER A 66 -2.00 2.48 9.70
N LEU A 67 -1.15 1.95 10.57
CA LEU A 67 0.23 2.41 10.69
C LEU A 67 1.03 1.81 9.54
N CYS A 68 1.73 2.65 8.78
CA CYS A 68 2.40 2.25 7.55
C CYS A 68 3.83 2.78 7.53
N SER A 69 4.73 2.03 6.91
CA SER A 69 6.12 2.44 6.71
C SER A 69 6.69 1.95 5.38
N ILE A 70 7.70 2.68 4.88
CA ILE A 70 8.56 2.27 3.77
C ILE A 70 10.00 2.25 4.28
N HIS A 71 10.69 1.12 4.10
CA HIS A 71 12.10 0.97 4.45
C HIS A 71 12.91 0.52 3.25
N GLU A 72 14.10 1.10 3.08
CA GLU A 72 15.04 0.80 2.01
C GLU A 72 16.31 0.16 2.58
N PHE A 73 16.79 -0.92 1.96
CA PHE A 73 17.87 -1.78 2.49
C PHE A 73 19.18 -1.66 1.71
N GLY A 74 19.31 -0.64 0.85
CA GLY A 74 20.36 -0.59 -0.17
C GLY A 74 20.11 -1.61 -1.30
N ASP A 75 20.92 -1.53 -2.36
CA ASP A 75 20.89 -2.46 -3.51
C ASP A 75 19.51 -2.63 -4.18
N GLY A 76 18.70 -1.57 -4.20
CA GLY A 76 17.38 -1.59 -4.84
C GLY A 76 16.32 -2.44 -4.12
N LYS A 77 16.54 -2.81 -2.85
CA LYS A 77 15.58 -3.55 -2.03
C LYS A 77 14.76 -2.60 -1.16
N ALA A 78 13.45 -2.82 -1.13
CA ALA A 78 12.54 -2.07 -0.27
C ALA A 78 11.48 -2.97 0.34
N ILE A 79 10.99 -2.60 1.52
CA ILE A 79 9.78 -3.17 2.10
C ILE A 79 8.80 -2.04 2.37
N ILE A 80 7.55 -2.28 2.01
CA ILE A 80 6.41 -1.46 2.36
C ILE A 80 5.59 -2.32 3.30
N TRP A 81 5.32 -1.86 4.52
CA TRP A 81 4.52 -2.64 5.45
C TRP A 81 3.52 -1.77 6.18
N GLY A 82 2.49 -2.39 6.72
CA GLY A 82 1.62 -1.77 7.68
C GLY A 82 0.74 -2.75 8.42
N THR A 83 0.12 -2.24 9.47
CA THR A 83 -0.77 -2.98 10.36
C THR A 83 -1.90 -2.06 10.82
N GLU A 84 -3.05 -2.64 11.12
CA GLU A 84 -4.19 -1.91 11.63
C GLU A 84 -3.91 -1.35 13.04
N MET A 85 -4.31 -0.11 13.26
CA MET A 85 -4.26 0.49 14.59
C MET A 85 -5.40 -0.01 15.47
N GLU A 86 -5.14 -0.15 16.75
CA GLU A 86 -6.16 -0.59 17.72
C GLU A 86 -7.28 0.44 17.95
N ASP A 87 -8.42 -0.03 18.47
CA ASP A 87 -9.66 0.77 18.63
C ASP A 87 -9.50 2.01 19.53
N TRP A 88 -8.52 2.03 20.44
CA TRP A 88 -8.22 3.22 21.26
C TRP A 88 -7.61 4.38 20.45
N HIS A 89 -7.17 4.12 19.21
CA HIS A 89 -6.71 5.14 18.26
C HIS A 89 -7.84 5.70 17.40
N ASP A 90 -9.10 5.36 17.65
CA ASP A 90 -10.22 5.80 16.81
C ASP A 90 -10.38 7.33 16.70
N HIS A 91 -9.82 8.07 17.66
CA HIS A 91 -9.74 9.53 17.65
C HIS A 91 -8.86 10.11 16.52
N LEU A 92 -8.07 9.27 15.84
CA LEU A 92 -7.20 9.67 14.73
C LEU A 92 -7.89 9.57 13.36
N PHE A 93 -9.07 8.97 13.29
CA PHE A 93 -9.84 8.90 12.05
C PHE A 93 -10.31 10.30 11.60
N PRO A 94 -10.60 10.48 10.29
CA PRO A 94 -11.24 11.68 9.82
C PRO A 94 -12.62 11.87 10.47
N PRO A 95 -13.09 13.12 10.65
CA PRO A 95 -14.41 13.36 11.19
C PRO A 95 -15.50 12.79 10.27
N GLY A 96 -16.52 12.12 10.83
CA GLY A 96 -17.64 11.58 10.06
C GLY A 96 -18.35 10.41 10.74
N GLU A 97 -19.35 9.86 10.03
CA GLU A 97 -20.02 8.63 10.43
C GLU A 97 -19.09 7.42 10.27
N ARG A 98 -18.90 6.70 11.39
CA ARG A 98 -18.02 5.54 11.44
C ARG A 98 -18.61 4.35 10.68
N GLN A 99 -17.74 3.61 10.02
CA GLN A 99 -18.06 2.39 9.31
C GLN A 99 -17.57 1.17 10.12
N VAL A 100 -17.97 -0.02 9.68
CA VAL A 100 -17.41 -1.25 10.25
C VAL A 100 -15.91 -1.31 9.94
N ARG A 101 -15.09 -1.59 10.95
CA ARG A 101 -13.65 -1.68 10.77
C ARG A 101 -13.24 -3.00 10.13
N ALA A 102 -12.43 -2.91 9.08
CA ALA A 102 -11.62 -4.04 8.62
C ALA A 102 -10.24 -3.96 9.30
N LYS A 103 -9.67 -5.11 9.67
CA LYS A 103 -8.37 -5.20 10.34
C LYS A 103 -7.37 -5.90 9.43
N SER A 104 -6.43 -5.14 8.88
CA SER A 104 -5.22 -5.70 8.28
C SER A 104 -4.24 -6.03 9.41
N HIS A 105 -4.22 -7.28 9.86
CA HIS A 105 -3.25 -7.74 10.88
C HIS A 105 -1.82 -7.49 10.40
N LEU A 106 -1.59 -7.75 9.12
CA LEU A 106 -0.38 -7.38 8.40
C LEU A 106 -0.73 -7.17 6.93
N PHE A 107 -0.16 -6.13 6.34
CA PHE A 107 0.09 -6.13 4.91
C PHE A 107 1.54 -5.74 4.65
N THR A 108 2.15 -6.38 3.66
CA THR A 108 3.52 -6.05 3.25
C THR A 108 3.72 -6.28 1.76
N ALA A 109 4.52 -5.43 1.15
CA ALA A 109 5.07 -5.60 -0.19
C ALA A 109 6.59 -5.53 -0.08
N THR A 110 7.28 -6.62 -0.38
CA THR A 110 8.73 -6.65 -0.53
C THR A 110 9.07 -6.48 -2.00
N ILE A 111 10.01 -5.58 -2.30
CA ILE A 111 10.44 -5.26 -3.65
C ILE A 111 11.93 -5.56 -3.72
N VAL A 112 12.34 -6.35 -4.70
CA VAL A 112 13.73 -6.73 -4.92
C VAL A 112 14.09 -6.47 -6.37
N GLN A 113 15.02 -5.56 -6.60
CA GLN A 113 15.56 -5.34 -7.94
C GLN A 113 16.27 -6.62 -8.43
N THR A 114 15.91 -7.09 -9.63
CA THR A 114 16.49 -8.28 -10.27
C THR A 114 17.35 -7.94 -11.48
N GLY A 115 17.26 -6.70 -11.97
CA GLY A 115 18.04 -6.18 -13.10
C GLY A 115 17.89 -4.67 -13.24
N PRO A 116 18.51 -4.04 -14.26
CA PRO A 116 18.48 -2.59 -14.42
C PRO A 116 17.07 -1.99 -14.52
N MET A 117 16.13 -2.73 -15.11
CA MET A 117 14.74 -2.31 -15.34
C MET A 117 13.75 -3.41 -14.93
N THR A 118 14.15 -4.33 -14.07
CA THR A 118 13.30 -5.45 -13.62
C THR A 118 13.38 -5.60 -12.11
N PHE A 119 12.27 -5.99 -11.51
CA PHE A 119 12.16 -6.24 -10.08
C PHE A 119 11.11 -7.32 -9.83
N ASP A 120 11.29 -8.03 -8.72
CA ASP A 120 10.30 -8.95 -8.17
C ASP A 120 9.54 -8.27 -7.04
N VAL A 121 8.27 -8.65 -6.88
CA VAL A 121 7.43 -8.22 -5.77
C VAL A 121 6.80 -9.43 -5.11
N GLU A 122 6.92 -9.52 -3.79
CA GLU A 122 6.12 -10.42 -2.98
C GLU A 122 5.17 -9.59 -2.11
N TYR A 123 3.90 -9.96 -2.11
CA TYR A 123 2.85 -9.25 -1.39
C TYR A 123 2.12 -10.19 -0.45
N ILE A 124 2.02 -9.81 0.83
CA ILE A 124 1.36 -10.57 1.87
C ILE A 124 0.24 -9.70 2.45
N LEU A 125 -0.94 -10.29 2.60
CA LEU A 125 -2.10 -9.64 3.22
C LEU A 125 -2.81 -10.62 4.14
N GLN A 126 -2.89 -10.26 5.42
CA GLN A 126 -3.73 -10.90 6.41
C GLN A 126 -4.85 -9.93 6.79
N LEU A 127 -6.00 -10.10 6.15
CA LEU A 127 -7.15 -9.21 6.29
C LEU A 127 -8.30 -9.90 7.02
N GLU A 128 -8.82 -9.24 8.03
CA GLU A 128 -10.13 -9.50 8.62
C GLU A 128 -11.10 -8.42 8.15
N VAL A 129 -12.06 -8.76 7.30
CA VAL A 129 -12.99 -7.77 6.73
C VAL A 129 -13.95 -7.17 7.76
N GLY A 130 -14.12 -7.85 8.90
CA GLY A 130 -15.01 -7.40 9.97
C GLY A 130 -16.50 -7.56 9.63
N GLY A 131 -17.30 -7.59 10.69
CA GLY A 131 -18.71 -8.00 10.63
C GLY A 131 -18.88 -9.51 10.51
N MET A 132 -20.11 -10.00 10.69
CA MET A 132 -20.43 -11.43 10.60
C MET A 132 -20.55 -11.90 9.14
N ILE A 133 -19.53 -11.65 8.32
CA ILE A 133 -19.51 -12.01 6.91
C ILE A 133 -18.70 -13.29 6.72
N PRO A 134 -19.27 -14.34 6.10
CA PRO A 134 -18.53 -15.54 5.76
C PRO A 134 -17.33 -15.28 4.84
N THR A 135 -16.18 -15.86 5.16
CA THR A 135 -14.92 -15.70 4.41
C THR A 135 -15.03 -16.04 2.92
N TRP A 136 -15.87 -17.01 2.55
CA TRP A 136 -16.06 -17.40 1.14
C TRP A 136 -16.66 -16.28 0.28
N ILE A 137 -17.34 -15.29 0.87
CA ILE A 137 -17.83 -14.10 0.18
C ILE A 137 -16.71 -13.08 -0.04
N THR A 138 -15.86 -12.87 0.98
CA THR A 138 -14.84 -11.81 0.98
C THR A 138 -13.56 -12.20 0.27
N THR A 139 -13.20 -13.49 0.28
CA THR A 139 -11.97 -14.00 -0.34
C THR A 139 -11.91 -13.68 -1.84
N PRO A 140 -12.93 -13.98 -2.67
CA PRO A 140 -12.88 -13.65 -4.11
C PRO A 140 -12.71 -12.15 -4.38
N ILE A 141 -13.36 -11.29 -3.60
CA ILE A 141 -13.27 -9.83 -3.71
C ILE A 141 -11.83 -9.36 -3.41
N THR A 142 -11.21 -9.95 -2.38
CA THR A 142 -9.85 -9.63 -1.99
C THR A 142 -8.86 -10.08 -3.07
N ILE A 143 -9.03 -11.29 -3.62
CA ILE A 143 -8.19 -11.82 -4.71
C ILE A 143 -8.29 -10.93 -5.95
N ASP A 144 -9.50 -10.62 -6.44
CA ASP A 144 -9.71 -9.75 -7.61
C ASP A 144 -9.06 -8.37 -7.43
N THR A 145 -9.16 -7.79 -6.23
CA THR A 145 -8.54 -6.50 -5.93
C THR A 145 -7.00 -6.55 -6.01
N LEU A 146 -6.38 -7.63 -5.51
CA LEU A 146 -4.93 -7.82 -5.58
C LEU A 146 -4.46 -8.13 -7.01
N GLU A 147 -5.21 -8.94 -7.77
CA GLU A 147 -4.89 -9.19 -9.18
C GLU A 147 -4.92 -7.90 -9.99
N ARG A 148 -5.91 -7.04 -9.77
CA ARG A 148 -6.00 -5.72 -10.42
C ARG A 148 -4.84 -4.80 -10.04
N LEU A 149 -4.40 -4.81 -8.78
CA LEU A 149 -3.20 -4.08 -8.35
C LEU A 149 -1.99 -4.48 -9.19
N PHE A 150 -1.72 -5.78 -9.32
CA PHE A 150 -0.56 -6.27 -10.07
C PHE A 150 -0.70 -6.04 -11.58
N CYS A 151 -1.90 -6.20 -12.15
CA CYS A 151 -2.16 -5.86 -13.55
C CYS A 151 -1.92 -4.37 -13.84
N HIS A 152 -2.34 -3.50 -12.93
CA HIS A 152 -2.12 -2.06 -13.06
C HIS A 152 -0.63 -1.71 -12.91
N ALA A 153 0.04 -2.27 -11.89
CA ALA A 153 1.48 -2.06 -11.69
C ALA A 153 2.27 -2.51 -12.94
N ARG A 154 1.97 -3.69 -13.47
CA ARG A 154 2.57 -4.18 -14.72
C ARG A 154 2.36 -3.20 -15.86
N THR A 155 1.15 -2.65 -16.02
CA THR A 155 0.88 -1.65 -17.06
C THR A 155 1.75 -0.41 -16.85
N CYS A 156 1.86 0.11 -15.63
CA CYS A 156 2.68 1.29 -15.35
C CYS A 156 4.17 1.08 -15.65
N PHE A 157 4.72 -0.12 -15.39
CA PHE A 157 6.15 -0.39 -15.54
C PHE A 157 6.55 -1.05 -16.88
N ASP A 158 5.62 -1.70 -17.60
CA ASP A 158 5.87 -2.24 -18.94
C ASP A 158 5.78 -1.13 -20.02
N THR A 159 5.02 -0.06 -19.79
CA THR A 159 4.76 0.98 -20.82
C THR A 159 5.94 1.94 -21.03
N ASP A 160 6.92 1.96 -20.11
CA ASP A 160 8.14 2.78 -20.25
C ASP A 160 9.17 2.20 -21.26
N GLN A 161 8.85 1.08 -21.94
CA GLN A 161 9.71 0.46 -22.95
C GLN A 161 9.40 0.90 -24.41
N VAL A 162 8.38 1.71 -24.69
CA VAL A 162 7.90 1.95 -26.07
C VAL A 162 8.17 3.36 -26.63
N THR A 163 8.67 4.33 -25.86
CA THR A 163 8.89 5.72 -26.37
C THR A 163 10.33 6.11 -26.71
N ASN A 164 11.25 5.16 -26.92
CA ASN A 164 12.62 5.43 -27.38
C ASN A 164 12.99 4.71 -28.69
N ILE A 165 12.08 4.70 -29.67
CA ILE A 165 12.42 4.40 -31.06
C ILE A 165 11.74 5.48 -31.91
N ASP A 166 12.43 6.59 -32.13
CA ASP A 166 12.44 7.40 -33.36
C ASP A 166 13.13 8.75 -33.09
N GLY A 167 14.45 8.68 -32.93
CA GLY A 167 15.37 9.83 -32.78
C GLY A 167 16.41 9.89 -33.90
N ASN A 168 15.95 9.75 -35.15
CA ASN A 168 16.51 10.28 -36.39
C ASN A 168 18.02 10.64 -36.41
N SER A 169 18.89 9.67 -36.75
CA SER A 169 20.25 9.94 -37.24
C SER A 169 20.24 10.06 -38.76
N ASN A 170 19.91 11.25 -39.28
CA ASN A 170 20.28 11.63 -40.64
C ASN A 170 21.53 12.51 -40.58
N SER A 171 22.68 11.85 -40.76
CA SER A 171 23.94 12.47 -41.14
C SER A 171 23.87 12.93 -42.60
N ALA A 172 24.05 14.24 -42.80
CA ALA A 172 24.59 14.84 -44.01
C ALA A 172 25.67 15.85 -43.59
#